data_AF-A0A927JMJ1-F1
#
_entry.id   AF-A0A927JMJ1-F1
#
_cell.length_a   1.000
_cell.length_b   1.000
_cell.length_c   1.000
_cell.angle_alpha   90.00
_cell.angle_beta   90.00
_cell.angle_gamma   90.00
#
_symmetry.space_group_name_H-M   'P 1'
#
loop_
_entity.id
_entity.type
_entity.pdbx_description
1 polymer ?
#
loop_
_entity_poly.entity_id
_entity_poly.type
_entity_poly.pdbx_seq_one_letter_code
_entity_poly.pdbx_strand_id
1 'polypeptide(L)'
;MTNAFAAAIALMFAAQTSPPRPEPRRMPSPQSVVVDKGESIRASFVDGYGNQAGTVIFIRRPGEEPQVEFRTAGGQTLATIVPLATWERVHTASALFDRTLTPVAAAQGLSFCLHPWSVSMEAVDRARPGRPAAVRTGTQSGCNDGLVMPLAFQLAREAVAALPSCALLEAKQYRNDVIRLAGCTILQGDRAAAALARNVFESDWFSSTRGDRTEYGIRHLFFDQVRLDWAGTIAEGSEAAAKLWSSRLEKALISPKRFVGETADRVRMEATVFRYVENRRFQAPVTIIWTKENGYGFRVHSATVGIEQSPK
;
A
#
# COMPACT_ATOMS: atom_id res chain seq x y z
N MET A 1 54.70 37.93 -4.02
CA MET A 1 55.17 36.57 -3.71
C MET A 1 54.66 36.21 -2.32
N THR A 2 54.03 35.04 -2.23
CA THR A 2 53.86 34.18 -1.04
C THR A 2 53.12 34.71 0.20
N ASN A 3 52.15 33.90 0.64
CA ASN A 3 51.63 33.77 2.01
C ASN A 3 50.57 34.77 2.50
N ALA A 4 49.40 34.79 1.86
CA ALA A 4 48.17 35.27 2.53
C ALA A 4 46.88 34.49 2.21
N PHE A 5 46.89 33.57 1.26
CA PHE A 5 45.66 32.84 0.85
C PHE A 5 45.47 31.46 1.50
N ALA A 6 46.49 30.93 2.20
CA ALA A 6 46.42 29.58 2.78
C ALA A 6 45.86 29.54 4.23
N ALA A 7 45.72 30.67 4.92
CA ALA A 7 45.24 30.70 6.31
C ALA A 7 43.71 30.91 6.43
N ALA A 8 43.02 31.35 5.38
CA ALA A 8 41.58 31.60 5.41
C ALA A 8 40.72 30.36 5.08
N ILE A 9 41.30 29.31 4.49
CA ILE A 9 40.57 28.07 4.14
C ILE A 9 40.62 27.04 5.28
N ALA A 10 41.59 27.12 6.19
CA ALA A 10 41.73 26.20 7.33
C ALA A 10 40.87 26.57 8.56
N LEU A 11 40.25 27.75 8.61
CA LEU A 11 39.43 28.22 9.74
C LEU A 11 37.92 28.27 9.47
N MET A 12 37.46 27.88 8.27
CA MET A 12 36.02 27.72 7.97
C MET A 12 35.52 26.27 8.03
N PHE A 13 36.39 25.28 8.28
CA PHE A 13 36.01 23.87 8.40
C PHE A 13 35.86 23.36 9.84
N ALA A 14 35.97 24.23 10.84
CA ALA A 14 35.93 23.86 12.25
C ALA A 14 34.80 24.57 13.03
N ALA A 15 33.56 24.55 12.54
CA ALA A 15 32.37 24.89 13.35
C ALA A 15 31.01 24.52 12.73
N GLN A 16 30.94 23.69 11.68
CA GLN A 16 29.66 23.10 11.31
C GLN A 16 29.52 21.77 12.03
N THR A 17 29.04 21.84 13.27
CA THR A 17 28.37 20.70 13.88
C THR A 17 27.35 20.22 12.86
N SER A 18 27.56 19.02 12.34
CA SER A 18 26.57 18.38 11.49
C SER A 18 25.23 18.47 12.21
N PRO A 19 24.13 18.87 11.53
CA PRO A 19 22.83 18.76 12.15
C PRO A 19 22.71 17.33 12.69
N PRO A 20 22.19 17.14 13.91
CA PRO A 20 22.03 15.81 14.46
C PRO A 20 21.38 14.96 13.38
N ARG A 21 21.98 13.79 13.08
CA ARG A 21 21.36 12.82 12.17
C ARG A 21 19.90 12.73 12.61
N PRO A 22 18.93 12.87 11.69
CA PRO A 22 17.55 12.63 12.08
C PRO A 22 17.56 11.27 12.77
N GLU A 23 17.18 11.26 14.05
CA GLU A 23 17.01 10.00 14.76
C GLU A 23 16.18 9.12 13.82
N PRO A 24 16.59 7.86 13.56
CA PRO A 24 15.76 6.96 12.79
C PRO A 24 14.41 7.03 13.46
N ARG A 25 13.42 7.57 12.72
CA ARG A 25 12.09 7.87 13.24
C ARG A 25 11.68 6.63 14.01
N ARG A 26 11.68 6.73 15.35
CA ARG A 26 11.59 5.56 16.24
C ARG A 26 10.42 4.77 15.69
N MET A 27 10.69 3.55 15.22
CA MET A 27 9.60 2.65 14.88
C MET A 27 8.65 2.69 16.07
N PRO A 28 7.33 2.84 15.85
CA PRO A 28 6.39 2.73 16.96
C PRO A 28 6.80 1.48 17.73
N SER A 29 7.12 1.66 19.02
CA SER A 29 7.54 0.52 19.83
C SER A 29 6.47 -0.56 19.65
N PRO A 30 6.81 -1.85 19.65
CA PRO A 30 5.83 -2.91 19.58
C PRO A 30 4.87 -2.72 20.77
N GLN A 31 3.79 -1.98 20.56
CA GLN A 31 2.83 -1.70 21.60
C GLN A 31 2.10 -3.01 21.81
N SER A 32 2.22 -3.51 23.03
CA SER A 32 1.63 -4.73 23.52
C SER A 32 0.12 -4.62 23.45
N VAL A 33 -0.46 -5.13 22.37
CA VAL A 33 -1.76 -5.77 22.51
C VAL A 33 -1.46 -7.04 23.30
N VAL A 34 -1.53 -6.92 24.62
CA VAL A 34 -1.61 -8.08 25.49
C VAL A 34 -2.91 -8.76 25.07
N VAL A 35 -2.81 -9.77 24.22
CA VAL A 35 -3.95 -10.61 23.90
C VAL A 35 -4.21 -11.38 25.18
N ASP A 36 -5.21 -10.93 25.92
CA ASP A 36 -5.71 -11.59 27.12
C ASP A 36 -5.89 -13.09 26.79
N LYS A 37 -4.91 -13.91 27.21
CA LYS A 37 -4.85 -15.38 27.08
C LYS A 37 -4.73 -15.98 25.67
N GLY A 38 -4.40 -15.20 24.63
CA GLY A 38 -4.29 -15.70 23.23
C GLY A 38 -2.86 -15.79 22.68
N GLU A 39 -2.70 -16.52 21.58
CA GLU A 39 -1.47 -16.54 20.76
C GLU A 39 -1.61 -15.50 19.62
N SER A 40 -0.53 -14.81 19.27
CA SER A 40 -0.55 -13.89 18.12
C SER A 40 0.79 -13.82 17.40
N ILE A 41 0.73 -13.53 16.10
CA ILE A 41 1.91 -13.30 15.25
C ILE A 41 1.62 -12.06 14.40
N ARG A 42 2.43 -11.03 14.58
CA ARG A 42 2.26 -9.70 13.99
C ARG A 42 3.48 -9.34 13.16
N ALA A 43 3.25 -8.77 11.98
CA ALA A 43 4.28 -8.13 11.17
C ALA A 43 3.84 -6.71 10.77
N SER A 44 4.64 -5.71 11.12
CA SER A 44 4.45 -4.31 10.75
C SER A 44 5.46 -3.93 9.68
N PHE A 45 4.99 -3.28 8.62
CA PHE A 45 5.75 -2.95 7.42
C PHE A 45 5.92 -1.44 7.28
N VAL A 46 7.15 -1.02 6.99
CA VAL A 46 7.50 0.34 6.60
C VAL A 46 8.14 0.28 5.21
N ASP A 47 7.65 1.10 4.29
CA ASP A 47 8.16 1.16 2.91
C ASP A 47 9.52 1.84 2.81
N GLY A 48 10.10 1.82 1.61
CA GLY A 48 11.39 2.45 1.30
C GLY A 48 11.46 3.98 1.44
N TYR A 49 10.35 4.63 1.80
CA TYR A 49 10.25 6.07 2.04
C TYR A 49 9.92 6.39 3.49
N GLY A 50 9.88 5.38 4.38
CA GLY A 50 9.58 5.56 5.80
C GLY A 50 8.08 5.67 6.10
N ASN A 51 7.20 5.33 5.15
CA ASN A 51 5.76 5.28 5.39
C ASN A 51 5.35 3.92 5.94
N GLN A 52 4.49 3.90 6.96
CA GLN A 52 3.91 2.66 7.46
C GLN A 52 2.92 2.12 6.42
N ALA A 53 3.29 1.02 5.75
CA ALA A 53 2.48 0.38 4.72
C ALA A 53 1.29 -0.38 5.31
N GLY A 54 1.46 -0.95 6.51
CA GLY A 54 0.41 -1.64 7.25
C GLY A 54 0.96 -2.68 8.21
N THR A 55 0.05 -3.37 8.89
CA THR A 55 0.36 -4.41 9.87
C THR A 55 -0.55 -5.61 9.63
N VAL A 56 0.03 -6.79 9.46
CA VAL A 56 -0.69 -8.08 9.38
C VAL A 56 -0.62 -8.75 10.75
N ILE A 57 -1.74 -9.28 11.23
CA ILE A 57 -1.84 -9.89 12.56
C ILE A 57 -2.63 -11.20 12.43
N PHE A 58 -2.01 -12.33 12.75
CA PHE A 58 -2.70 -13.59 13.00
C PHE A 58 -2.95 -13.72 14.50
N ILE A 59 -4.18 -14.05 14.88
CA ILE A 59 -4.60 -14.13 16.29
C ILE A 59 -5.36 -15.43 16.50
N ARG A 60 -5.09 -16.11 17.61
CA ARG A 60 -5.89 -17.24 18.09
C ARG A 60 -6.17 -17.08 19.58
N ARG A 61 -7.45 -16.94 19.93
CA ARG A 61 -7.91 -16.94 21.33
C ARG A 61 -8.45 -18.32 21.72
N PRO A 62 -8.36 -18.71 23.00
CA PRO A 62 -8.98 -19.95 23.47
C PRO A 62 -10.49 -19.97 23.20
N GLY A 63 -10.97 -21.03 22.55
CA GLY A 63 -12.40 -21.18 22.23
C GLY A 63 -12.89 -20.40 21.01
N GLU A 64 -12.02 -19.64 20.35
CA GLU A 64 -12.35 -18.91 19.11
C GLU A 64 -11.65 -19.51 17.89
N GLU A 65 -12.26 -19.32 16.71
CA GLU A 65 -11.60 -19.62 15.46
C GLU A 65 -10.41 -18.67 15.24
N PRO A 66 -9.29 -19.14 14.63
CA PRO A 66 -8.18 -18.27 14.29
C PRO A 66 -8.61 -17.19 13.31
N GLN A 67 -8.05 -15.99 13.48
CA GLN A 67 -8.36 -14.83 12.66
C GLN A 67 -7.10 -14.23 12.08
N VAL A 68 -7.25 -13.58 10.93
CA VAL A 68 -6.25 -12.68 10.38
C VAL A 68 -6.83 -11.27 10.26
N GLU A 69 -6.04 -10.30 10.67
CA GLU A 69 -6.34 -8.88 10.54
C GLU A 69 -5.24 -8.18 9.74
N PHE A 70 -5.63 -7.21 8.93
CA PHE A 70 -4.72 -6.24 8.32
C PHE A 70 -5.14 -4.83 8.72
N ARG A 71 -4.21 -4.04 9.23
CA ARG A 71 -4.44 -2.66 9.68
C ARG A 71 -3.52 -1.70 8.92
N THR A 72 -4.09 -0.63 8.39
CA THR A 72 -3.31 0.46 7.78
C THR A 72 -2.94 1.52 8.82
N ALA A 73 -1.97 2.38 8.49
CA ALA A 73 -1.63 3.53 9.33
C ALA A 73 -2.79 4.52 9.52
N GLY A 74 -3.72 4.59 8.55
CA GLY A 74 -4.92 5.43 8.60
C GLY A 74 -6.06 4.85 9.45
N GLY A 75 -5.86 3.68 10.06
CA GLY A 75 -6.85 3.03 10.93
C GLY A 75 -7.84 2.11 10.21
N GLN A 76 -7.84 2.06 8.87
CA GLN A 76 -8.65 1.08 8.14
C GLN A 76 -8.19 -0.34 8.46
N THR A 77 -9.17 -1.23 8.69
CA THR A 77 -8.93 -2.62 9.07
C THR A 77 -9.68 -3.59 8.15
N LEU A 78 -9.02 -4.69 7.80
CA LEU A 78 -9.62 -5.88 7.20
C LEU A 78 -9.48 -7.01 8.21
N ALA A 79 -10.51 -7.83 8.37
CA ALA A 79 -10.47 -8.98 9.26
C ALA A 79 -11.29 -10.13 8.68
N THR A 80 -10.82 -11.35 8.87
CA THR A 80 -11.55 -12.57 8.50
C THR A 80 -11.08 -13.75 9.34
N ILE A 81 -11.91 -14.78 9.42
CA ILE A 81 -11.56 -16.08 9.98
C ILE A 81 -10.62 -16.81 9.01
N VAL A 82 -9.66 -17.56 9.54
CA VAL A 82 -8.78 -18.43 8.76
C VAL A 82 -8.93 -19.89 9.20
N PRO A 83 -8.78 -20.86 8.28
CA PRO A 83 -8.77 -22.27 8.66
C PRO A 83 -7.67 -22.57 9.69
N LEU A 84 -7.93 -23.52 10.59
CA LEU A 84 -6.95 -23.95 11.59
C LEU A 84 -5.61 -24.39 10.94
N ALA A 85 -5.68 -25.04 9.78
CA ALA A 85 -4.48 -25.42 9.02
C ALA A 85 -3.60 -24.22 8.62
N THR A 86 -4.20 -23.07 8.27
CA THR A 86 -3.47 -21.84 7.97
C THR A 86 -2.80 -21.29 9.22
N TRP A 87 -3.51 -21.27 10.35
CA TRP A 87 -2.93 -20.90 11.65
C TRP A 87 -1.72 -21.77 12.01
N GLU A 88 -1.87 -23.10 11.97
CA GLU A 88 -0.77 -24.02 12.35
C GLU A 88 0.44 -23.88 11.42
N ARG A 89 0.23 -23.61 10.12
CA ARG A 89 1.30 -23.34 9.17
C ARG A 89 2.08 -22.06 9.53
N VAL A 90 1.35 -20.96 9.78
CA VAL A 90 1.92 -19.67 10.15
C VAL A 90 2.63 -19.76 11.50
N HIS A 91 2.03 -20.42 12.47
CA HIS A 91 2.60 -20.63 13.80
C HIS A 91 3.87 -21.50 13.76
N THR A 92 3.87 -22.56 12.94
CA THR A 92 5.08 -23.39 12.76
C THR A 92 6.19 -22.61 12.08
N ALA A 93 5.86 -21.85 11.02
CA ALA A 93 6.83 -21.02 10.30
C ALA A 93 7.44 -19.91 11.19
N SER A 94 6.69 -19.45 12.20
CA SER A 94 7.18 -18.44 13.16
C SER A 94 8.06 -19.01 14.27
N ALA A 95 8.36 -20.30 14.31
CA ALA A 95 9.09 -20.89 15.44
C ALA A 95 10.50 -20.31 15.66
N LEU A 96 11.16 -19.82 14.59
CA LEU A 96 12.59 -19.47 14.62
C LEU A 96 12.90 -18.05 14.07
N PHE A 97 11.91 -17.22 13.77
CA PHE A 97 12.16 -15.94 13.09
C PHE A 97 13.03 -14.97 13.91
N ASP A 98 13.04 -15.12 15.24
CA ASP A 98 13.82 -14.35 16.21
C ASP A 98 15.26 -14.88 16.37
N ARG A 99 15.68 -15.87 15.57
CA ARG A 99 16.98 -16.52 15.65
C ARG A 99 17.87 -16.20 14.46
N THR A 100 19.16 -16.05 14.73
CA THR A 100 20.21 -16.04 13.71
C THR A 100 20.62 -17.49 13.44
N LEU A 101 20.12 -18.09 12.36
CA LEU A 101 20.42 -19.50 12.02
C LEU A 101 21.71 -19.67 11.21
N THR A 102 22.30 -18.60 10.71
CA THR A 102 23.57 -18.63 9.96
C THR A 102 24.38 -17.38 10.31
N PRO A 103 25.69 -17.50 10.53
CA PRO A 103 26.56 -16.33 10.74
C PRO A 103 26.42 -15.37 9.55
N VAL A 104 26.15 -14.10 9.84
CA VAL A 104 26.13 -13.06 8.81
C VAL A 104 27.55 -12.89 8.31
N ALA A 105 27.80 -13.23 7.04
CA ALA A 105 29.10 -13.01 6.43
C ALA A 105 29.43 -11.51 6.50
N ALA A 106 30.68 -11.17 6.88
CA ALA A 106 31.11 -9.77 6.90
C ALA A 106 30.96 -9.19 5.48
N ALA A 107 30.25 -8.07 5.37
CA ALA A 107 30.04 -7.39 4.10
C ALA A 107 31.41 -7.01 3.49
N GLN A 108 31.72 -7.57 2.33
CA GLN A 108 32.91 -7.20 1.57
C GLN A 108 32.57 -6.04 0.65
N GLY A 109 32.91 -4.81 1.07
CA GLY A 109 32.73 -3.58 0.29
C GLY A 109 31.58 -2.68 0.76
N LEU A 110 31.49 -1.49 0.16
CA LEU A 110 30.44 -0.51 0.41
C LEU A 110 29.21 -0.84 -0.45
N SER A 111 28.16 -1.41 0.15
CA SER A 111 26.86 -1.59 -0.49
C SER A 111 25.88 -0.52 -0.04
N PHE A 112 25.37 0.30 -0.97
CA PHE A 112 24.30 1.26 -0.68
C PHE A 112 22.95 0.62 -0.94
N CYS A 113 22.15 0.51 0.12
CA CYS A 113 20.79 -0.01 0.02
C CYS A 113 19.81 1.16 0.00
N LEU A 114 19.33 1.50 -1.19
CA LEU A 114 18.41 2.61 -1.41
C LEU A 114 16.96 2.13 -1.27
N HIS A 115 16.17 2.91 -0.53
CA HIS A 115 14.75 2.66 -0.29
C HIS A 115 14.39 1.26 0.25
N PRO A 116 15.10 0.74 1.27
CA PRO A 116 14.75 -0.55 1.82
C PRO A 116 13.42 -0.49 2.56
N TRP A 117 12.59 -1.50 2.29
CA TRP A 117 11.52 -1.83 3.20
C TRP A 117 12.10 -2.30 4.53
N SER A 118 11.42 -2.01 5.62
CA SER A 118 11.73 -2.57 6.92
C SER A 118 10.50 -3.21 7.53
N VAL A 119 10.74 -4.28 8.27
CA VAL A 119 9.71 -5.10 8.90
C VAL A 119 10.08 -5.27 10.36
N SER A 120 9.08 -5.11 11.23
CA SER A 120 9.16 -5.53 12.63
C SER A 120 8.12 -6.59 12.90
N MET A 121 8.55 -7.71 13.48
CA MET A 121 7.70 -8.81 13.89
C MET A 121 7.66 -8.97 15.39
N GLU A 122 6.50 -9.44 15.85
CA GLU A 122 6.27 -9.87 17.22
C GLU A 122 5.45 -11.15 17.20
N ALA A 123 5.82 -12.13 18.02
CA ALA A 123 4.99 -13.29 18.31
C ALA A 123 4.78 -13.41 19.81
N VAL A 124 3.52 -13.60 20.21
CA VAL A 124 3.12 -13.88 21.59
C VAL A 124 2.74 -15.36 21.65
N ASP A 125 3.59 -16.16 22.29
CA ASP A 125 3.38 -17.57 22.53
C ASP A 125 2.69 -17.75 23.90
N ARG A 126 1.61 -18.56 23.96
CA ARG A 126 0.98 -18.91 25.25
C ARG A 126 1.85 -19.86 26.05
N ALA A 127 1.68 -19.87 27.37
CA ALA A 127 2.29 -20.88 28.22
C ALA A 127 1.79 -22.29 27.86
N ARG A 128 2.71 -23.25 27.82
CA ARG A 128 2.45 -24.69 27.62
C ARG A 128 3.13 -25.47 28.75
N PRO A 129 2.71 -26.71 29.06
CA PRO A 129 3.43 -27.54 30.03
C PRO A 129 4.93 -27.61 29.69
N GLY A 130 5.79 -27.17 30.60
CA GLY A 130 7.25 -27.11 30.41
C GLY A 130 7.79 -25.93 29.58
N ARG A 131 6.95 -24.99 29.12
CA ARG A 131 7.38 -23.77 28.40
C ARG A 131 6.58 -22.54 28.85
N PRO A 132 7.20 -21.53 29.47
CA PRO A 132 6.49 -20.31 29.86
C PRO A 132 5.99 -19.54 28.63
N ALA A 133 5.00 -18.66 28.85
CA ALA A 133 4.61 -17.70 27.83
C ALA A 133 5.81 -16.83 27.44
N ALA A 134 5.92 -16.49 26.17
CA ALA A 134 7.06 -15.75 25.65
C ALA A 134 6.60 -14.72 24.62
N VAL A 135 7.23 -13.54 24.65
CA VAL A 135 7.13 -12.55 23.58
C VAL A 135 8.45 -12.56 22.84
N ARG A 136 8.40 -12.86 21.54
CA ARG A 136 9.55 -12.89 20.65
C ARG A 136 9.44 -11.75 19.66
N THR A 137 10.53 -11.04 19.43
CA THR A 137 10.55 -9.88 18.52
C THR A 137 11.74 -9.99 17.56
N GLY A 138 11.59 -9.37 16.40
CA GLY A 138 12.64 -9.32 15.39
C GLY A 138 12.39 -8.18 14.42
N THR A 139 13.45 -7.50 14.00
CA THR A 139 13.39 -6.43 13.00
C THR A 139 14.37 -6.74 11.90
N GLN A 140 13.96 -6.53 10.65
CA GLN A 140 14.82 -6.70 9.49
C GLN A 140 14.55 -5.60 8.46
N SER A 141 15.64 -5.09 7.90
CA SER A 141 15.62 -4.25 6.70
C SER A 141 15.86 -5.14 5.48
N GLY A 142 15.30 -4.78 4.33
CA GLY A 142 15.49 -5.50 3.07
C GLY A 142 16.94 -5.51 2.55
N CYS A 143 17.86 -4.83 3.24
CA CYS A 143 19.29 -4.83 2.95
C CYS A 143 20.06 -6.00 3.57
N ASN A 144 19.46 -6.68 4.54
CA ASN A 144 20.15 -7.68 5.35
C ASN A 144 19.43 -9.01 5.22
N ASP A 145 20.20 -10.10 5.24
CA ASP A 145 19.64 -11.44 5.32
C ASP A 145 19.10 -11.73 6.72
N GLY A 146 18.09 -12.60 6.79
CA GLY A 146 17.37 -12.91 8.01
C GLY A 146 16.01 -13.53 7.74
N LEU A 147 15.38 -14.06 8.79
CA LEU A 147 14.14 -14.83 8.69
C LEU A 147 12.87 -13.99 8.89
N VAL A 148 13.01 -12.78 9.44
CA VAL A 148 11.89 -11.89 9.77
C VAL A 148 11.15 -11.47 8.50
N MET A 149 11.87 -10.98 7.49
CA MET A 149 11.27 -10.44 6.29
C MET A 149 10.60 -11.51 5.41
N PRO A 150 11.22 -12.67 5.11
CA PRO A 150 10.54 -13.76 4.40
C PRO A 150 9.27 -14.22 5.10
N LEU A 151 9.31 -14.41 6.42
CA LEU A 151 8.13 -14.81 7.19
C LEU A 151 7.05 -13.74 7.14
N ALA A 152 7.39 -12.46 7.33
CA ALA A 152 6.41 -11.38 7.25
C ALA A 152 5.70 -11.31 5.89
N PHE A 153 6.44 -11.43 4.78
CA PHE A 153 5.82 -11.50 3.45
C PHE A 153 4.99 -12.77 3.26
N GLN A 154 5.34 -13.89 3.89
CA GLN A 154 4.48 -15.06 3.96
C GLN A 154 3.16 -14.75 4.70
N LEU A 155 3.21 -14.05 5.84
CA LEU A 155 1.99 -13.63 6.57
C LEU A 155 1.08 -12.78 5.67
N ALA A 156 1.64 -11.82 4.94
CA ALA A 156 0.87 -10.98 4.03
C ALA A 156 0.20 -11.80 2.92
N ARG A 157 0.92 -12.78 2.34
CA ARG A 157 0.38 -13.69 1.32
C ARG A 157 -0.77 -14.54 1.85
N GLU A 158 -0.61 -15.13 3.03
CA GLU A 158 -1.65 -15.92 3.70
C GLU A 158 -2.88 -15.05 4.04
N ALA A 159 -2.67 -13.79 4.45
CA ALA A 159 -3.76 -12.84 4.69
C ALA A 159 -4.52 -12.49 3.40
N VAL A 160 -3.83 -12.29 2.27
CA VAL A 160 -4.48 -12.08 0.96
C VAL A 160 -5.29 -13.31 0.56
N ALA A 161 -4.73 -14.51 0.72
CA ALA A 161 -5.42 -15.76 0.39
C ALA A 161 -6.70 -15.96 1.24
N ALA A 162 -6.68 -15.54 2.50
CA ALA A 162 -7.84 -15.59 3.39
C ALA A 162 -8.93 -14.56 3.07
N LEU A 163 -8.63 -13.51 2.30
CA LEU A 163 -9.55 -12.42 1.96
C LEU A 163 -9.88 -12.47 0.45
N PRO A 164 -10.95 -13.18 0.02
CA PRO A 164 -11.23 -13.43 -1.39
C PRO A 164 -11.29 -12.17 -2.26
N SER A 165 -11.88 -11.09 -1.74
CA SER A 165 -11.95 -9.83 -2.49
C SER A 165 -10.58 -9.18 -2.71
N CYS A 166 -9.64 -9.34 -1.78
CA CYS A 166 -8.27 -8.86 -1.95
C CYS A 166 -7.50 -9.75 -2.94
N ALA A 167 -7.82 -11.06 -2.96
CA ALA A 167 -7.27 -12.01 -3.93
C ALA A 167 -7.75 -11.75 -5.38
N LEU A 168 -8.82 -10.97 -5.58
CA LEU A 168 -9.27 -10.53 -6.91
C LEU A 168 -8.51 -9.32 -7.44
N LEU A 169 -7.82 -8.56 -6.58
CA LEU A 169 -6.96 -7.46 -7.03
C LEU A 169 -5.77 -8.01 -7.82
N GLU A 170 -5.40 -7.40 -8.93
CA GLU A 170 -4.39 -7.96 -9.82
C GLU A 170 -2.97 -7.80 -9.25
N ALA A 171 -2.31 -8.90 -8.88
CA ALA A 171 -1.03 -8.87 -8.16
C ALA A 171 0.06 -8.03 -8.84
N LYS A 172 0.11 -8.02 -10.19
CA LYS A 172 1.10 -7.28 -10.96
C LYS A 172 1.01 -5.75 -10.81
N GLN A 173 -0.15 -5.24 -10.38
CA GLN A 173 -0.40 -3.82 -10.15
C GLN A 173 0.10 -3.36 -8.77
N TYR A 174 0.57 -4.29 -7.93
CA TYR A 174 1.04 -4.01 -6.58
C TYR A 174 2.50 -4.44 -6.43
N ARG A 175 3.27 -3.63 -5.68
CA ARG A 175 4.68 -3.96 -5.39
C ARG A 175 4.84 -5.23 -4.58
N ASN A 176 3.87 -5.55 -3.72
CA ASN A 176 3.80 -6.75 -2.88
C ASN A 176 2.40 -6.92 -2.27
N ASP A 177 2.17 -8.04 -1.58
CA ASP A 177 0.89 -8.37 -0.96
C ASP A 177 0.48 -7.39 0.16
N VAL A 178 1.41 -6.69 0.79
CA VAL A 178 1.08 -5.68 1.82
C VAL A 178 0.43 -4.46 1.19
N ILE A 179 0.97 -3.95 0.08
CA ILE A 179 0.32 -2.85 -0.67
C ILE A 179 -1.00 -3.33 -1.29
N ARG A 180 -1.09 -4.60 -1.69
CA ARG A 180 -2.35 -5.18 -2.17
C ARG A 180 -3.42 -5.21 -1.09
N LEU A 181 -3.08 -5.60 0.14
CA LEU A 181 -3.98 -5.52 1.30
C LEU A 181 -4.38 -4.08 1.61
N ALA A 182 -3.43 -3.13 1.57
CA ALA A 182 -3.72 -1.70 1.71
C ALA A 182 -4.71 -1.22 0.64
N GLY A 183 -4.52 -1.65 -0.62
CA GLY A 183 -5.46 -1.39 -1.70
C GLY A 183 -6.85 -2.00 -1.46
N CYS A 184 -6.91 -3.18 -0.84
CA CYS A 184 -8.17 -3.82 -0.53
C CYS A 184 -9.01 -3.05 0.50
N THR A 185 -8.39 -2.25 1.38
CA THR A 185 -9.11 -1.49 2.42
C THR A 185 -10.09 -0.44 1.91
N ILE A 186 -9.94 0.00 0.65
CA ILE A 186 -10.85 0.99 0.05
C ILE A 186 -12.01 0.34 -0.72
N LEU A 187 -12.11 -1.00 -0.73
CA LEU A 187 -13.18 -1.76 -1.40
C LEU A 187 -14.37 -1.98 -0.46
N GLN A 188 -15.58 -1.68 -0.94
CA GLN A 188 -16.81 -1.71 -0.16
C GLN A 188 -18.00 -2.21 -1.00
N GLY A 189 -19.11 -2.51 -0.33
CA GLY A 189 -20.29 -3.11 -0.98
C GLY A 189 -19.97 -4.49 -1.53
N ASP A 190 -20.36 -4.77 -2.78
CA ASP A 190 -19.84 -5.91 -3.53
C ASP A 190 -18.34 -5.71 -3.80
N ARG A 191 -17.52 -6.23 -2.89
CA ARG A 191 -16.07 -6.09 -2.95
C ARG A 191 -15.45 -6.83 -4.14
N ALA A 192 -16.12 -7.84 -4.70
CA ALA A 192 -15.63 -8.52 -5.89
C ALA A 192 -15.80 -7.64 -7.13
N ALA A 193 -16.98 -7.03 -7.29
CA ALA A 193 -17.21 -6.02 -8.32
C ALA A 193 -16.24 -4.84 -8.16
N ALA A 194 -16.09 -4.31 -6.94
CA ALA A 194 -15.18 -3.20 -6.65
C ALA A 194 -13.71 -3.53 -6.97
N ALA A 195 -13.24 -4.74 -6.67
CA ALA A 195 -11.88 -5.18 -7.01
C ALA A 195 -11.66 -5.24 -8.52
N LEU A 196 -12.62 -5.77 -9.28
CA LEU A 196 -12.53 -5.85 -10.74
C LEU A 196 -12.52 -4.47 -11.39
N ALA A 197 -13.39 -3.55 -10.97
CA ALA A 197 -13.36 -2.17 -11.45
C ALA A 197 -12.05 -1.45 -11.10
N ARG A 198 -11.50 -1.72 -9.91
CA ARG A 198 -10.20 -1.19 -9.51
C ARG A 198 -9.08 -1.70 -10.42
N ASN A 199 -9.06 -2.98 -10.78
CA ASN A 199 -8.05 -3.52 -11.69
C ASN A 199 -8.08 -2.81 -13.05
N VAL A 200 -9.27 -2.42 -13.54
CA VAL A 200 -9.40 -1.62 -14.76
C VAL A 200 -8.85 -0.21 -14.56
N PHE A 201 -9.17 0.45 -13.45
CA PHE A 201 -8.67 1.78 -13.11
C PHE A 201 -7.13 1.85 -13.03
N GLU A 202 -6.51 0.84 -12.40
CA GLU A 202 -5.05 0.76 -12.21
C GLU A 202 -4.31 0.23 -13.44
N SER A 203 -5.01 -0.05 -14.55
CA SER A 203 -4.33 -0.35 -15.82
C SER A 203 -3.45 0.83 -16.24
N ASP A 204 -2.31 0.53 -16.87
CA ASP A 204 -1.21 1.47 -17.16
C ASP A 204 -1.62 2.77 -17.89
N TRP A 205 -2.84 2.81 -18.45
CA TRP A 205 -3.33 3.87 -19.33
C TRP A 205 -4.34 4.81 -18.66
N PHE A 206 -5.08 4.35 -17.63
CA PHE A 206 -6.21 5.11 -17.10
C PHE A 206 -5.84 6.00 -15.91
N SER A 207 -5.03 5.49 -14.99
CA SER A 207 -4.57 6.22 -13.79
C SER A 207 -3.29 7.05 -14.04
N SER A 208 -2.56 6.78 -15.13
CA SER A 208 -1.36 7.50 -15.54
C SER A 208 -1.34 7.70 -17.06
N THR A 209 -1.38 8.95 -17.52
CA THR A 209 -1.32 9.26 -18.96
C THR A 209 0.10 9.60 -19.43
N ARG A 210 1.14 9.04 -18.79
CA ARG A 210 2.54 9.29 -19.20
C ARG A 210 2.89 8.43 -20.42
N GLY A 211 2.87 9.03 -21.61
CA GLY A 211 3.41 8.46 -22.86
C GLY A 211 2.50 8.62 -24.08
N ASP A 212 3.03 8.30 -25.26
CA ASP A 212 2.44 8.57 -26.59
C ASP A 212 1.24 7.68 -26.98
N ARG A 213 0.64 6.94 -26.04
CA ARG A 213 -0.39 5.90 -26.34
C ARG A 213 -1.67 6.01 -25.50
N THR A 214 -2.03 7.19 -25.03
CA THR A 214 -3.07 7.36 -24.02
C THR A 214 -4.48 7.38 -24.57
N GLU A 215 -4.76 8.13 -25.65
CA GLU A 215 -6.15 8.33 -26.09
C GLU A 215 -6.83 7.04 -26.59
N TYR A 216 -6.18 6.28 -27.48
CA TYR A 216 -6.75 5.05 -28.05
C TYR A 216 -6.99 3.98 -26.97
N GLY A 217 -6.06 3.81 -26.02
CA GLY A 217 -6.21 2.87 -24.92
C GLY A 217 -7.33 3.28 -23.95
N ILE A 218 -7.41 4.57 -23.62
CA ILE A 218 -8.42 5.13 -22.72
C ILE A 218 -9.83 5.06 -23.34
N ARG A 219 -9.97 5.26 -24.66
CA ARG A 219 -11.26 5.19 -25.35
C ARG A 219 -12.01 3.88 -25.09
N HIS A 220 -11.31 2.75 -25.08
CA HIS A 220 -11.92 1.43 -24.86
C HIS A 220 -12.40 1.21 -23.41
N LEU A 221 -11.96 2.06 -22.48
CA LEU A 221 -12.39 2.05 -21.10
C LEU A 221 -13.62 2.91 -20.87
N PHE A 222 -14.02 3.72 -21.85
CA PHE A 222 -15.26 4.49 -21.81
C PHE A 222 -16.39 3.74 -22.50
N PHE A 223 -17.60 3.85 -21.94
CA PHE A 223 -18.81 3.39 -22.62
C PHE A 223 -19.10 4.28 -23.84
N ASP A 224 -19.73 3.73 -24.87
CA ASP A 224 -19.98 4.47 -26.11
C ASP A 224 -20.86 5.70 -25.90
N GLN A 225 -21.77 5.65 -24.91
CA GLN A 225 -22.62 6.76 -24.50
C GLN A 225 -22.17 7.41 -23.18
N VAL A 226 -20.87 7.33 -22.86
CA VAL A 226 -20.34 7.96 -21.64
C VAL A 226 -20.68 9.46 -21.60
N ARG A 227 -20.95 9.95 -20.39
CA ARG A 227 -20.95 11.39 -20.09
C ARG A 227 -19.85 11.72 -19.08
N LEU A 228 -18.89 12.56 -19.50
CA LEU A 228 -17.85 13.12 -18.66
C LEU A 228 -18.13 14.60 -18.41
N ASP A 229 -18.20 15.01 -17.16
CA ASP A 229 -18.23 16.41 -16.73
C ASP A 229 -16.94 16.74 -15.99
N TRP A 230 -16.13 17.61 -16.59
CA TRP A 230 -14.91 18.11 -15.97
C TRP A 230 -15.05 19.59 -15.62
N ALA A 231 -15.39 19.87 -14.36
CA ALA A 231 -15.57 21.23 -13.84
C ALA A 231 -16.49 22.10 -14.74
N GLY A 232 -17.59 21.52 -15.23
CA GLY A 232 -18.56 22.17 -16.12
C GLY A 232 -18.28 22.01 -17.62
N THR A 233 -17.10 21.48 -18.00
CA THR A 233 -16.83 21.09 -19.40
C THR A 233 -17.36 19.69 -19.65
N ILE A 234 -18.39 19.57 -20.47
CA ILE A 234 -19.05 18.30 -20.76
C ILE A 234 -18.50 17.69 -22.06
N ALA A 235 -18.19 16.39 -22.02
CA ALA A 235 -17.90 15.57 -23.19
C ALA A 235 -18.80 14.34 -23.19
N GLU A 236 -19.42 14.06 -24.33
CA GLU A 236 -20.31 12.92 -24.53
C GLU A 236 -19.75 12.01 -25.63
N GLY A 237 -19.87 10.71 -25.40
CA GLY A 237 -19.30 9.69 -26.28
C GLY A 237 -17.85 9.34 -25.94
N SER A 238 -17.46 8.09 -26.21
CA SER A 238 -16.19 7.52 -25.77
C SER A 238 -14.96 8.28 -26.29
N GLU A 239 -15.01 8.78 -27.53
CA GLU A 239 -13.91 9.54 -28.15
C GLU A 239 -13.71 10.92 -27.50
N ALA A 240 -14.78 11.72 -27.40
CA ALA A 240 -14.69 13.05 -26.80
C ALA A 240 -14.32 12.99 -25.31
N ALA A 241 -14.88 12.01 -24.59
CA ALA A 241 -14.52 11.78 -23.18
C ALA A 241 -13.06 11.35 -23.02
N ALA A 242 -12.56 10.44 -23.86
CA ALA A 242 -11.16 10.02 -23.83
C ALA A 242 -10.19 11.18 -24.07
N LYS A 243 -10.47 12.02 -25.06
CA LYS A 243 -9.68 13.21 -25.38
C LYS A 243 -9.67 14.24 -24.24
N LEU A 244 -10.84 14.50 -23.64
CA LEU A 244 -10.94 15.40 -22.49
C LEU A 244 -10.21 14.82 -21.28
N TRP A 245 -10.38 13.53 -20.99
CA TRP A 245 -9.74 12.85 -19.87
C TRP A 245 -8.21 12.85 -20.00
N SER A 246 -7.68 12.44 -21.16
CA SER A 246 -6.25 12.34 -21.40
C SER A 246 -5.54 13.69 -21.28
N SER A 247 -6.08 14.72 -21.93
CA SER A 247 -5.51 16.08 -21.91
C SER A 247 -5.49 16.70 -20.52
N ARG A 248 -6.47 16.37 -19.65
CA ARG A 248 -6.52 16.90 -18.29
C ARG A 248 -5.57 16.16 -17.35
N LEU A 249 -5.33 14.87 -17.57
CA LEU A 249 -4.49 14.03 -16.70
C LEU A 249 -2.98 14.13 -16.95
N GLU A 250 -2.52 14.66 -18.10
CA GLU A 250 -1.08 14.82 -18.36
C GLU A 250 -0.31 15.52 -17.23
N LYS A 251 -0.99 16.42 -16.51
CA LYS A 251 -0.43 17.22 -15.42
C LYS A 251 -1.08 16.93 -14.07
N ALA A 252 -1.80 15.82 -13.95
CA ALA A 252 -2.55 15.48 -12.75
C ALA A 252 -2.43 14.00 -12.37
N LEU A 253 -2.76 13.70 -11.12
CA LEU A 253 -2.76 12.35 -10.56
C LEU A 253 -4.13 12.09 -9.94
N ILE A 254 -4.70 10.91 -10.16
CA ILE A 254 -5.93 10.49 -9.48
C ILE A 254 -5.54 9.60 -8.30
N SER A 255 -6.00 9.99 -7.10
CA SER A 255 -5.88 9.19 -5.89
C SER A 255 -7.25 8.63 -5.50
N PRO A 256 -7.50 7.33 -5.71
CA PRO A 256 -8.75 6.72 -5.30
C PRO A 256 -8.91 6.76 -3.77
N LYS A 257 -10.13 7.00 -3.31
CA LYS A 257 -10.51 7.01 -1.90
C LYS A 257 -11.37 5.80 -1.54
N ARG A 258 -12.34 5.47 -2.39
CA ARG A 258 -13.27 4.34 -2.20
C ARG A 258 -13.68 3.76 -3.55
N PHE A 259 -13.86 2.45 -3.59
CA PHE A 259 -14.61 1.75 -4.63
C PHE A 259 -15.78 1.04 -3.95
N VAL A 260 -17.00 1.43 -4.29
CA VAL A 260 -18.24 0.87 -3.75
C VAL A 260 -18.89 0.05 -4.85
N GLY A 261 -18.86 -1.28 -4.73
CA GLY A 261 -19.68 -2.16 -5.56
C GLY A 261 -21.13 -2.00 -5.16
N GLU A 262 -21.86 -1.19 -5.92
CA GLU A 262 -23.29 -0.95 -5.70
C GLU A 262 -24.09 -2.20 -6.11
N THR A 263 -23.61 -2.90 -7.15
CA THR A 263 -24.08 -4.23 -7.58
C THR A 263 -22.90 -5.01 -8.19
N ALA A 264 -23.15 -6.25 -8.64
CA ALA A 264 -22.16 -7.07 -9.36
C ALA A 264 -21.65 -6.42 -10.67
N ASP A 265 -22.47 -5.52 -11.24
CA ASP A 265 -22.27 -4.90 -12.55
C ASP A 265 -22.16 -3.38 -12.48
N ARG A 266 -22.19 -2.78 -11.28
CA ARG A 266 -22.08 -1.34 -11.09
C ARG A 266 -21.19 -1.00 -9.90
N VAL A 267 -20.16 -0.20 -10.15
CA VAL A 267 -19.23 0.26 -9.12
C VAL A 267 -19.13 1.78 -9.18
N ARG A 268 -19.26 2.42 -8.03
CA ARG A 268 -18.97 3.85 -7.86
C ARG A 268 -17.61 4.03 -7.21
N MET A 269 -16.73 4.75 -7.89
CA MET A 269 -15.43 5.15 -7.39
C MET A 269 -15.48 6.61 -6.94
N GLU A 270 -15.02 6.86 -5.72
CA GLU A 270 -14.74 8.20 -5.20
C GLU A 270 -13.23 8.41 -5.16
N ALA A 271 -12.76 9.56 -5.65
CA ALA A 271 -11.35 9.87 -5.75
C ALA A 271 -11.06 11.36 -5.60
N THR A 272 -9.78 11.70 -5.61
CA THR A 272 -9.30 13.08 -5.66
C THR A 272 -8.30 13.23 -6.80
N VAL A 273 -8.52 14.18 -7.69
CA VAL A 273 -7.52 14.62 -8.66
C VAL A 273 -6.59 15.60 -7.96
N PHE A 274 -5.28 15.40 -8.09
CA PHE A 274 -4.25 16.31 -7.64
C PHE A 274 -3.49 16.88 -8.84
N ARG A 275 -3.37 18.21 -8.90
CA ARG A 275 -2.57 18.92 -9.89
C ARG A 275 -1.50 19.73 -9.19
N TYR A 276 -0.29 19.76 -9.75
CA TYR A 276 0.79 20.61 -9.26
C TYR A 276 1.05 21.72 -10.27
N VAL A 277 0.93 22.98 -9.83
CA VAL A 277 1.24 24.18 -10.63
C VAL A 277 2.17 25.04 -9.79
N GLU A 278 3.39 25.28 -10.27
CA GLU A 278 4.38 26.16 -9.61
C GLU A 278 4.52 25.87 -8.10
N ASN A 279 4.71 24.59 -7.74
CA ASN A 279 4.79 24.08 -6.37
C ASN A 279 3.52 24.19 -5.51
N ARG A 280 2.41 24.71 -6.05
CA ARG A 280 1.10 24.66 -5.39
C ARG A 280 0.36 23.40 -5.81
N ARG A 281 -0.22 22.71 -4.82
CA ARG A 281 -1.08 21.56 -5.03
C ARG A 281 -2.53 22.04 -5.12
N PHE A 282 -3.24 21.63 -6.15
CA PHE A 282 -4.68 21.80 -6.29
C PHE A 282 -5.36 20.44 -6.18
N GLN A 283 -6.58 20.43 -5.66
CA GLN A 283 -7.37 19.21 -5.52
C GLN A 283 -8.81 19.39 -6.00
N ALA A 284 -9.35 18.37 -6.67
CA ALA A 284 -10.75 18.31 -7.05
C ALA A 284 -11.33 16.93 -6.70
N PRO A 285 -12.54 16.84 -6.13
CA PRO A 285 -13.21 15.56 -5.93
C PRO A 285 -13.60 14.97 -7.28
N VAL A 286 -13.54 13.64 -7.39
CA VAL A 286 -13.96 12.91 -8.58
C VAL A 286 -14.88 11.76 -8.18
N THR A 287 -15.96 11.62 -8.93
CA THR A 287 -16.81 10.44 -8.90
C THR A 287 -16.79 9.78 -10.28
N ILE A 288 -16.51 8.47 -10.33
CA ILE A 288 -16.56 7.67 -11.56
C ILE A 288 -17.54 6.53 -11.36
N ILE A 289 -18.45 6.34 -12.30
CA ILE A 289 -19.34 5.19 -12.35
C ILE A 289 -18.81 4.22 -13.38
N TRP A 290 -18.52 3.01 -12.93
CA TRP A 290 -18.10 1.88 -13.74
C TRP A 290 -19.27 0.90 -13.88
N THR A 291 -19.54 0.44 -15.10
CA THR A 291 -20.56 -0.57 -15.36
C THR A 291 -20.00 -1.73 -16.19
N LYS A 292 -20.55 -2.93 -15.99
CA LYS A 292 -20.40 -4.07 -16.91
C LYS A 292 -21.63 -4.14 -17.78
N GLU A 293 -21.45 -4.00 -19.09
CA GLU A 293 -22.55 -4.01 -20.05
C GLU A 293 -22.16 -4.86 -21.26
N ASN A 294 -23.13 -5.57 -21.84
CA ASN A 294 -22.98 -6.33 -23.08
C ASN A 294 -21.84 -7.38 -23.07
N GLY A 295 -21.56 -7.98 -21.91
CA GLY A 295 -20.53 -9.01 -21.76
C GLY A 295 -19.09 -8.49 -21.71
N TYR A 296 -18.89 -7.17 -21.72
CA TYR A 296 -17.58 -6.56 -21.52
C TYR A 296 -17.24 -6.41 -20.03
N GLY A 297 -15.94 -6.26 -19.74
CA GLY A 297 -15.47 -5.86 -18.41
C GLY A 297 -15.95 -4.46 -18.02
N PHE A 298 -15.62 -4.03 -16.80
CA PHE A 298 -15.99 -2.70 -16.31
C PHE A 298 -15.49 -1.59 -17.24
N ARG A 299 -16.39 -0.70 -17.65
CA ARG A 299 -16.12 0.54 -18.40
C ARG A 299 -16.73 1.73 -17.68
N VAL A 300 -16.18 2.92 -17.90
CA VAL A 300 -16.68 4.16 -17.36
C VAL A 300 -17.97 4.56 -18.09
N HIS A 301 -19.08 4.52 -17.36
CA HIS A 301 -20.38 4.98 -17.81
C HIS A 301 -20.53 6.49 -17.61
N SER A 302 -20.05 7.01 -16.49
CA SER A 302 -20.00 8.46 -16.26
C SER A 302 -18.86 8.85 -15.33
N ALA A 303 -18.39 10.08 -15.47
CA ALA A 303 -17.41 10.67 -14.57
C ALA A 303 -17.72 12.15 -14.33
N THR A 304 -17.53 12.59 -13.10
CA THR A 304 -17.73 13.98 -12.69
C THR A 304 -16.52 14.42 -11.87
N VAL A 305 -15.85 15.48 -12.33
CA VAL A 305 -14.73 16.13 -11.65
C VAL A 305 -15.18 17.50 -11.18
N GLY A 306 -15.07 17.74 -9.87
CA GLY A 306 -15.41 19.03 -9.27
C GLY A 306 -14.42 20.14 -9.64
N ILE A 307 -14.71 21.34 -9.14
CA ILE A 307 -13.82 22.50 -9.31
C ILE A 307 -12.54 22.30 -8.48
N GLU A 308 -11.40 22.65 -9.06
CA GLU A 308 -10.11 22.62 -8.36
C GLU A 308 -10.08 23.65 -7.23
N GLN A 309 -9.62 23.22 -6.06
CA GLN A 309 -9.46 24.04 -4.87
C GLN A 309 -8.02 23.96 -4.39
N SER A 310 -7.49 25.08 -3.87
CA SER A 310 -6.27 25.03 -3.06
C SER A 310 -6.60 24.30 -1.75
N PRO A 311 -5.73 23.42 -1.24
CA PRO A 311 -5.85 22.94 0.12
C PRO A 311 -5.87 24.15 1.05
N LYS A 312 -6.80 24.11 2.02
CA LYS A 312 -6.87 25.06 3.12
C LYS A 312 -5.72 24.85 4.08
#